data_AF-A0A151CJS4-F1
#
_entry.id   AF-A0A151CJS4-F1
#
_cell.length_a   1.000
_cell.length_b   1.000
_cell.length_c   1.000
_cell.angle_alpha   90.00
_cell.angle_beta   90.00
_cell.angle_gamma   90.00
#
_symmetry.space_group_name_H-M   'P 1'
#
loop_
_entity.id
_entity.type
_entity.pdbx_description
1 polymer ?
#
loop_
_entity_poly.entity_id
_entity_poly.type
_entity_poly.pdbx_seq_one_letter_code
_entity_poly.pdbx_strand_id
1 'polypeptide(L)' 'MLLYHMVMDKEYSIDGKTKLAIAGALAYVILPIDIIPDFLPIVGWLDDAFVLSFTMASLAEEIERYKVFKGELS' A
#
# COMPACT_ATOMS: atom_id res chain seq x y z
N MET A 1 -7.21 -9.73 -14.03
CA MET A 1 -6.82 -8.70 -13.04
C MET A 1 -6.31 -9.40 -11.78
N LEU A 2 -5.00 -9.62 -11.65
CA LEU A 2 -4.40 -10.38 -10.52
C LEU A 2 -4.77 -9.80 -9.14
N LEU A 3 -4.72 -8.48 -9.02
CA LEU A 3 -5.09 -7.74 -7.79
C LEU A 3 -6.54 -7.99 -7.36
N TYR A 4 -7.48 -8.02 -8.30
CA TYR A 4 -8.88 -8.34 -8.01
C TYR A 4 -9.01 -9.76 -7.45
N HIS A 5 -8.30 -10.74 -8.03
CA HIS A 5 -8.33 -12.10 -7.52
C HIS A 5 -7.70 -12.20 -6.13
N MET A 6 -6.55 -11.55 -5.90
CA MET A 6 -5.90 -11.50 -4.59
C MET A 6 -6.82 -10.93 -3.49
N VAL A 7 -7.56 -9.86 -3.79
CA VAL A 7 -8.45 -9.21 -2.82
C VAL A 7 -9.73 -10.01 -2.57
N MET A 8 -10.25 -10.69 -3.59
CA MET A 8 -11.51 -11.46 -3.49
C MET A 8 -11.30 -12.91 -3.05
N ASP A 9 -10.06 -13.37 -2.95
CA ASP A 9 -9.71 -14.71 -2.52
C ASP A 9 -9.92 -14.87 -1.01
N LYS A 10 -10.90 -15.71 -0.64
CA LYS A 10 -11.26 -15.95 0.76
C LYS A 10 -10.27 -16.82 1.51
N GLU A 11 -9.47 -17.60 0.79
CA GLU A 11 -8.47 -18.49 1.39
C GLU A 11 -7.14 -17.76 1.61
N TYR A 12 -6.90 -16.70 0.84
CA TYR A 12 -5.71 -15.86 0.99
C TYR A 12 -5.93 -14.75 2.02
N SER A 13 -5.05 -14.67 3.01
CA SER A 13 -5.03 -13.56 3.97
C SER A 13 -3.97 -12.55 3.59
N ILE A 14 -4.41 -11.35 3.18
CA ILE A 14 -3.50 -10.21 2.97
C ILE A 14 -2.76 -9.88 4.28
N ASP A 15 -1.45 -9.65 4.17
CA ASP A 15 -0.60 -9.33 5.32
C ASP A 15 -1.03 -8.02 6.01
N GLY A 16 -0.80 -7.97 7.32
CA GLY A 16 -1.14 -6.81 8.15
C GLY A 16 -0.42 -5.54 7.71
N LYS A 17 0.85 -5.65 7.29
CA LYS A 17 1.65 -4.52 6.81
C LYS A 17 1.03 -3.91 5.55
N THR A 18 0.59 -4.74 4.61
CA THR A 18 -0.05 -4.28 3.37
C THR A 18 -1.40 -3.62 3.65
N LYS A 19 -2.21 -4.20 4.55
CA LYS A 19 -3.47 -3.58 5.00
C LYS A 19 -3.23 -2.20 5.63
N LEU A 20 -2.21 -2.09 6.49
CA LEU A 20 -1.82 -0.82 7.12
C LEU A 20 -1.31 0.19 6.10
N ALA A 21 -0.50 -0.22 5.13
CA ALA A 21 -0.02 0.65 4.07
C ALA A 21 -1.16 1.23 3.24
N ILE A 22 -2.09 0.38 2.79
CA ILE A 22 -3.29 0.82 2.05
C ILE A 22 -4.16 1.74 2.92
N ALA A 23 -4.41 1.37 4.17
CA ALA A 23 -5.19 2.19 5.09
C ALA A 23 -4.53 3.55 5.34
N GLY A 24 -3.21 3.60 5.49
CA GLY A 24 -2.43 4.83 5.64
C GLY A 24 -2.52 5.72 4.40
N ALA A 25 -2.36 5.15 3.20
CA ALA A 25 -2.50 5.90 1.95
C ALA A 25 -3.93 6.44 1.75
N LEU A 26 -4.95 5.65 2.08
CA LEU A 26 -6.34 6.12 2.02
C LEU A 26 -6.62 7.20 3.05
N ALA A 27 -6.11 7.05 4.28
CA ALA A 27 -6.24 8.06 5.33
C ALA A 27 -5.56 9.36 4.90
N TYR A 28 -4.39 9.30 4.28
CA TYR A 28 -3.67 10.46 3.74
C TYR A 28 -4.50 11.21 2.70
N VAL A 29 -5.16 10.51 1.77
CA VAL A 29 -6.01 11.13 0.74
C VAL A 29 -7.30 11.73 1.31
N ILE A 30 -7.89 11.10 2.33
CA ILE A 30 -9.21 11.49 2.86
C ILE A 30 -9.11 12.60 3.91
N LEU A 31 -8.05 12.60 4.72
CA LEU A 31 -7.91 13.55 5.81
C LEU A 31 -7.38 14.88 5.27
N PRO A 32 -8.04 16.02 5.56
CA PRO A 32 -7.54 17.36 5.24
C PRO A 32 -6.44 17.81 6.23
N ILE A 33 -5.72 16.86 6.82
CA ILE A 33 -4.67 17.09 7.81
C ILE A 33 -3.35 16.69 7.16
N ASP A 34 -2.60 17.68 6.69
CA ASP A 34 -1.19 17.47 6.36
C ASP A 34 -0.43 17.24 7.66
N ILE A 35 0.18 16.06 7.79
CA ILE A 35 1.06 15.71 8.92
C ILE A 35 2.27 16.67 8.96
N ILE A 36 2.61 17.26 7.81
CA ILE A 36 3.70 18.19 7.62
C ILE A 36 3.14 19.62 7.55
N PRO A 37 3.55 20.52 8.46
CA PRO A 37 3.07 21.90 8.45
C PRO A 37 3.42 22.62 7.14
N ASP A 38 2.45 23.38 6.60
CA ASP A 38 2.52 24.17 5.35
C ASP A 38 3.68 25.18 5.25
N PHE A 39 4.53 25.29 6.26
CA PHE A 39 5.67 26.21 6.34
C PHE A 39 6.91 25.75 5.54
N LEU A 40 6.95 24.49 5.07
CA LEU A 40 8.09 23.92 4.35
C LEU A 40 7.73 23.61 2.88
N PRO A 41 7.91 24.57 1.94
CA PRO A 41 7.47 24.45 0.54
C PRO A 41 8.17 23.36 -0.30
N ILE A 42 9.02 22.53 0.30
CA ILE A 42 9.75 21.42 -0.34
C ILE A 42 9.41 20.07 0.29
N VAL A 43 8.89 20.06 1.53
CA VAL A 43 8.75 18.82 2.31
C VAL A 43 7.45 18.07 1.99
N GLY A 44 6.42 18.76 1.51
CA GLY A 44 5.15 18.11 1.10
C GLY A 44 5.33 17.04 0.02
N TRP A 45 6.23 17.25 -0.96
CA TRP A 45 6.48 16.25 -2.01
C TRP A 45 7.22 15.01 -1.52
N LEU A 46 8.01 15.14 -0.45
CA LEU A 46 8.71 14.01 0.13
C LEU A 46 7.75 13.08 0.86
N ASP A 47 6.73 13.63 1.51
CA ASP A 47 5.69 12.86 2.20
C ASP A 47 4.83 12.06 1.22
N ASP A 48 4.34 12.71 0.16
CA ASP A 48 3.62 12.06 -0.95
C ASP A 48 4.42 10.89 -1.54
N ALA A 49 5.71 11.14 -1.83
CA ALA A 49 6.60 10.13 -2.40
C ALA A 49 6.85 8.97 -1.44
N PHE A 50 6.95 9.25 -0.13
CA PHE A 50 7.11 8.23 0.89
C PHE A 50 5.86 7.35 1.01
N VAL A 51 4.67 7.96 1.15
CA VAL A 51 3.40 7.23 1.25
C VAL A 51 3.18 6.37 0.00
N LEU A 52 3.43 6.91 -1.18
CA LEU A 52 3.28 6.17 -2.44
C LEU A 52 4.27 5.02 -2.53
N SER A 53 5.57 5.27 -2.34
CA SER A 53 6.61 4.24 -2.47
C SER A 53 6.44 3.12 -1.45
N PHE A 54 6.10 3.44 -0.20
CA PHE A 54 5.83 2.46 0.84
C PHE A 54 4.62 1.57 0.51
N THR A 55 3.54 2.19 0.00
CA THR A 55 2.33 1.47 -0.40
C THR A 55 2.59 0.56 -1.59
N MET A 56 3.31 1.05 -2.61
CA MET A 56 3.68 0.26 -3.79
C MET A 56 4.59 -0.92 -3.42
N ALA A 57 5.60 -0.69 -2.57
CA ALA A 57 6.50 -1.75 -2.12
C ALA A 57 5.74 -2.84 -1.35
N SER A 58 4.85 -2.44 -0.44
CA SER A 58 4.04 -3.38 0.34
C SER A 58 3.09 -4.18 -0.55
N LEU A 59 2.48 -3.55 -1.55
CA LEU A 59 1.62 -4.22 -2.54
C LEU A 59 2.40 -5.18 -3.45
N ALA A 60 3.61 -4.81 -3.88
CA ALA A 60 4.45 -5.68 -4.70
C ALA A 60 4.82 -6.97 -3.93
N GLU A 61 5.25 -6.81 -2.68
CA GLU A 61 5.56 -7.91 -1.77
C GLU A 61 4.33 -8.82 -1.54
N GLU A 62 3.14 -8.23 -1.38
CA GLU A 62 1.89 -8.97 -1.23
C GLU A 62 1.52 -9.76 -2.48
N ILE A 63 1.70 -9.17 -3.66
CA ILE A 63 1.42 -9.84 -4.93
C ILE A 63 2.35 -11.04 -5.13
N GLU A 64 3.62 -10.92 -4.76
CA GLU A 64 4.55 -12.05 -4.79
C GLU A 64 4.13 -13.15 -3.82
N ARG A 65 3.76 -12.81 -2.58
CA ARG A 65 3.18 -13.77 -1.63
C ARG A 65 1.95 -14.47 -2.19
N TYR A 66 1.06 -13.73 -2.85
CA TYR A 66 -0.14 -14.30 -3.45
C TYR A 66 0.20 -15.28 -4.59
N LYS A 67 1.16 -14.95 -5.45
CA LYS A 67 1.61 -15.85 -6.52
C LYS A 67 2.25 -17.13 -5.97
N VAL A 68 3.06 -17.01 -4.92
CA VAL A 68 3.63 -18.17 -4.22
C VAL A 68 2.53 -19.02 -3.58
N PHE A 69 1.55 -18.40 -2.93
CA PHE A 69 0.38 -19.10 -2.38
C PHE A 69 -0.42 -19.86 -3.45
N LYS A 70 -0.54 -19.30 -4.65
CA LYS A 70 -1.18 -19.96 -5.80
C LYS A 70 -0.30 -21.00 -6.50
N GLY A 71 0.97 -21.16 -6.10
CA GLY A 71 1.92 -22.04 -6.77
C GLY A 71 2.29 -21.57 -8.18
N GLU A 72 2.10 -20.29 -8.48
CA GLU A 72 2.43 -19.69 -9.79
C GLU A 72 3.91 -19.28 -9.89
N LEU A 73 4.61 -19.18 -8.76
CA LEU A 73 6.05 -18.98 -8.68
C LEU A 73 6.68 -20.28 -8.16
N SER A 74 7.41 -20.97 -9.04
CA SER A 74 8.20 -22.18 -8.76
C SER A 74 9.68 -21.86 -8.58
#